data_AF-A0A3B8P1N5-F1
#
_entry.id   AF-A0A3B8P1N5-F1
#
_cell.length_a   1.000
_cell.length_b   1.000
_cell.length_c   1.000
_cell.angle_alpha   90.00
_cell.angle_beta   90.00
_cell.angle_gamma   90.00
#
_symmetry.space_group_name_H-M   'P 1'
#
loop_
_entity.id
_entity.type
_entity.pdbx_description
1 polymer ?
#
loop_
_entity_poly.entity_id
_entity_poly.type
_entity_poly.pdbx_seq_one_letter_code
_entity_poly.pdbx_strand_id
1 'polypeptide(L)'
;MKYSGPGPLDRLFRYLVPLSVAFLLSGCGTAGYYAQLTEGQWQLLRARQPVDQVLADPATSAQLRARLRHAEEARAFASEQLKLPDNRSYRLYADLKRPYVVWNV
;
A
#
# COMPACT_ATOMS: atom_id res chain seq x y z
N MET A 1 -45.20 27.75 15.62
CA MET A 1 -44.34 26.58 15.37
C MET A 1 -43.79 26.10 16.70
N LYS A 2 -44.28 24.96 17.23
CA LYS A 2 -43.81 24.39 18.50
C LYS A 2 -42.67 23.42 18.19
N TYR A 3 -41.46 23.71 18.69
CA TYR A 3 -40.37 22.74 18.68
C TYR A 3 -40.72 21.64 19.69
N SER A 4 -41.03 20.43 19.20
CA SER A 4 -41.08 19.24 20.03
C SER A 4 -39.67 18.97 20.54
N GLY A 5 -39.47 19.12 21.85
CA GLY A 5 -38.19 18.79 22.48
C GLY A 5 -37.86 17.31 22.31
N PRO A 6 -36.58 16.92 22.34
CA PRO A 6 -36.15 15.55 22.11
C PRO A 6 -36.83 14.62 23.13
N GLY A 7 -37.55 13.63 22.59
CA GLY A 7 -38.27 12.65 23.39
C GLY A 7 -37.32 11.73 24.17
N PRO A 8 -37.83 10.96 25.15
CA PRO A 8 -37.01 10.04 25.94
C PRO A 8 -36.29 8.99 25.09
N LEU A 9 -36.90 8.56 23.97
CA LEU A 9 -36.28 7.67 23.00
C LEU A 9 -35.08 8.29 22.28
N ASP A 10 -35.13 9.60 22.03
CA ASP A 10 -34.07 10.36 21.36
C ASP A 10 -32.83 10.51 22.26
N ARG A 11 -33.07 10.70 23.56
CA ARG A 11 -32.01 10.68 24.58
C ARG A 11 -31.39 9.29 24.71
N LEU A 12 -32.22 8.24 24.70
CA LEU A 12 -31.75 6.87 24.79
C LEU A 12 -30.89 6.49 23.57
N PHE A 13 -31.35 6.82 22.36
CA PHE A 13 -30.58 6.60 21.13
C PHE A 13 -29.26 7.38 21.10
N ARG A 14 -29.26 8.63 21.61
CA ARG A 14 -28.05 9.46 21.69
C ARG A 14 -26.93 8.84 22.52
N TYR A 15 -27.26 8.02 23.52
CA TYR A 15 -26.27 7.30 24.33
C TYR A 15 -26.06 5.86 23.86
N LEU A 16 -27.09 5.16 23.41
CA LEU A 16 -26.98 3.77 22.95
C LEU A 16 -26.17 3.64 21.67
N VAL A 17 -26.32 4.53 20.69
CA VAL A 17 -25.57 4.46 19.43
C VAL A 17 -24.04 4.53 19.65
N PRO A 18 -23.48 5.54 20.36
CA PRO A 18 -22.04 5.56 20.61
C PRO A 18 -21.58 4.39 21.51
N LEU A 19 -22.42 3.94 22.46
CA LEU A 19 -22.08 2.80 23.33
C LEU A 19 -22.00 1.49 22.55
N SER A 20 -22.94 1.24 21.63
CA SER A 20 -22.91 0.08 20.74
C SER A 20 -21.74 0.12 19.78
N VAL A 21 -21.40 1.30 19.24
CA VAL A 21 -20.21 1.48 18.38
C VAL A 21 -18.92 1.21 19.17
N ALA A 22 -18.81 1.72 20.39
CA ALA A 22 -17.66 1.46 21.26
C ALA A 22 -17.55 -0.03 21.63
N PHE A 23 -18.68 -0.71 21.89
CA PHE A 23 -18.71 -2.13 22.16
C PHE A 23 -18.29 -2.97 20.94
N LEU A 24 -18.78 -2.63 19.74
CA LEU A 24 -18.37 -3.30 18.49
C LEU A 24 -16.89 -3.05 18.16
N LEU A 25 -16.36 -1.87 18.45
CA LEU A 25 -14.95 -1.53 18.26
C LEU A 25 -14.03 -2.14 19.34
N SER A 26 -14.55 -2.51 20.52
CA SER A 26 -13.75 -3.13 21.59
C SER A 26 -13.22 -4.53 21.24
N GLY A 27 -13.77 -5.18 20.20
CA GLY A 27 -13.24 -6.42 19.63
C GLY A 27 -12.18 -6.23 18.54
N CYS A 28 -11.90 -5.00 18.10
CA CYS A 28 -10.93 -4.69 17.04
C CYS A 28 -9.47 -4.60 17.54
N GLY A 29 -9.03 -5.50 18.43
CA GLY A 29 -7.61 -5.62 18.80
C GLY A 29 -6.71 -5.84 17.56
N THR A 30 -7.27 -6.38 16.49
CA THR A 30 -6.65 -6.58 15.17
C THR A 30 -6.54 -5.31 14.33
N ALA A 31 -7.35 -4.26 14.54
CA ALA A 31 -7.28 -3.05 13.72
C ALA A 31 -5.95 -2.29 13.91
N GLY A 32 -5.44 -2.21 15.14
CA GLY A 32 -4.11 -1.66 15.41
C GLY A 32 -2.98 -2.51 14.82
N TYR A 33 -3.09 -3.83 14.94
CA TYR A 33 -2.14 -4.79 14.37
C TYR A 33 -2.08 -4.71 12.82
N TYR A 34 -3.24 -4.68 12.15
CA TYR A 34 -3.31 -4.53 10.69
C TYR A 34 -2.94 -3.12 10.22
N ALA A 35 -3.29 -2.07 10.96
CA ALA A 35 -2.85 -0.71 10.66
C ALA A 35 -1.32 -0.63 10.63
N GLN A 36 -0.63 -1.27 11.59
CA GLN A 36 0.83 -1.33 11.61
C GLN A 36 1.41 -2.10 10.41
N LEU A 37 0.78 -3.20 9.99
CA LEU A 37 1.21 -3.97 8.80
C LEU A 37 0.98 -3.21 7.49
N THR A 38 -0.03 -2.33 7.44
CA THR A 38 -0.33 -1.57 6.21
C THR A 38 0.66 -0.44 5.93
N GLU A 39 1.36 0.08 6.93
CA GLU A 39 2.27 1.22 6.75
C GLU A 39 3.41 0.90 5.77
N GLY A 40 4.07 -0.25 5.93
CA GLY A 40 5.18 -0.64 5.05
C GLY A 40 4.72 -0.89 3.60
N GLN A 41 3.57 -1.53 3.42
CA GLN A 41 2.97 -1.74 2.11
C GLN A 41 2.56 -0.41 1.48
N TRP A 42 1.97 0.50 2.25
CA TRP A 42 1.57 1.82 1.78
C TRP A 42 2.76 2.65 1.28
N GLN A 43 3.87 2.65 2.03
CA GLN A 43 5.11 3.32 1.64
C GLN A 43 5.64 2.80 0.30
N LEU A 44 5.67 1.48 0.12
CA LEU A 44 6.01 0.86 -1.17
C LEU A 44 5.06 1.32 -2.27
N LEU A 45 3.75 1.24 -2.02
CA LEU A 45 2.74 1.56 -3.02
C LEU A 45 2.85 3.00 -3.50
N ARG A 46 3.16 3.93 -2.59
CA ARG A 46 3.34 5.37 -2.85
C ARG A 46 4.66 5.69 -3.54
N ALA A 47 5.73 4.94 -3.26
CA ALA A 47 7.06 5.17 -3.83
C ALA A 47 7.27 4.53 -5.22
N ARG A 48 6.31 3.75 -5.73
CA ARG A 48 6.43 3.08 -7.03
C ARG A 48 6.49 4.10 -8.18
N GLN A 49 7.48 3.90 -9.03
CA GLN A 49 7.69 4.65 -10.26
C GLN A 49 7.92 3.66 -11.42
N PRO A 50 7.41 3.96 -12.62
CA PRO A 50 7.75 3.19 -13.82
C PRO A 50 9.26 3.16 -14.08
N VAL A 51 9.80 1.99 -14.44
CA VAL A 51 11.25 1.79 -14.64
C VAL A 51 11.78 2.66 -15.77
N ASP A 52 11.01 2.80 -16.85
CA ASP A 52 11.28 3.70 -17.97
C ASP A 52 11.48 5.16 -17.53
N GLN A 53 10.64 5.65 -16.61
CA GLN A 53 10.78 7.01 -16.06
C GLN A 53 12.06 7.14 -15.23
N VAL A 54 12.39 6.14 -14.42
CA VAL A 54 13.63 6.13 -13.61
C VAL A 54 14.87 6.06 -14.50
N LEU A 55 14.82 5.29 -15.59
CA LEU A 55 15.93 5.19 -16.55
C LEU A 55 16.14 6.49 -17.34
N ALA A 56 15.06 7.21 -17.64
CA ALA A 56 15.07 8.49 -18.33
C ALA A 56 15.57 9.65 -17.46
N ASP A 57 15.46 9.54 -16.14
CA ASP A 57 15.95 10.56 -15.22
C ASP A 57 17.50 10.66 -15.26
N PRO A 58 18.08 11.82 -15.61
CA PRO A 58 19.52 12.02 -15.61
C PRO A 58 20.15 11.91 -14.21
N ALA A 59 19.38 12.15 -13.15
CA ALA A 59 19.83 12.07 -11.76
C ALA A 59 19.99 10.61 -11.26
N THR A 60 19.43 9.64 -11.98
CA THR A 60 19.58 8.21 -11.67
C THR A 60 21.04 7.78 -11.76
N SER A 61 21.55 7.18 -10.67
CA SER A 61 22.93 6.73 -10.59
C SER A 61 23.25 5.66 -11.66
N ALA A 62 24.49 5.67 -12.15
CA ALA A 62 24.93 4.72 -13.18
C ALA A 62 24.75 3.25 -12.74
N GLN A 63 25.02 2.96 -11.46
CA GLN A 63 24.84 1.61 -10.90
C GLN A 63 23.37 1.18 -10.90
N LEU A 64 22.44 2.06 -10.50
CA LEU A 64 21.02 1.75 -10.52
C LEU A 64 20.53 1.56 -11.96
N ARG A 65 20.94 2.45 -12.87
CA ARG A 65 20.61 2.34 -14.31
C ARG A 65 21.04 1.01 -14.91
N ALA A 66 22.27 0.56 -14.62
CA ALA A 66 22.78 -0.73 -15.10
C ALA A 66 21.94 -1.91 -14.57
N ARG A 67 21.63 -1.92 -13.28
CA ARG A 67 20.80 -2.98 -12.66
C ARG A 67 19.39 -3.02 -13.24
N LEU A 68 18.75 -1.87 -13.44
CA LEU A 68 17.41 -1.79 -14.00
C LEU A 68 17.39 -2.26 -15.46
N ARG A 69 18.38 -1.89 -16.28
CA ARG A 69 18.50 -2.39 -17.65
C ARG A 69 18.64 -3.91 -17.71
N HIS A 70 19.50 -4.49 -16.87
CA HIS A 70 19.64 -5.95 -16.80
C HIS A 70 18.34 -6.65 -16.39
N ALA A 71 17.56 -6.06 -15.49
CA ALA A 71 16.25 -6.60 -15.14
C ALA A 71 15.26 -6.53 -16.33
N GLU A 72 15.27 -5.46 -17.12
CA GLU A 72 14.46 -5.35 -18.34
C GLU A 72 14.87 -6.37 -19.41
N GLU A 73 16.17 -6.58 -19.61
CA GLU A 73 16.71 -7.59 -20.52
C GLU A 73 16.27 -9.00 -20.11
N ALA A 74 16.40 -9.34 -18.81
CA ALA A 74 15.97 -10.62 -18.28
C ALA A 74 14.45 -10.85 -18.47
N ARG A 75 13.65 -9.80 -18.27
CA ARG A 75 12.20 -9.83 -18.50
C ARG A 75 11.86 -10.04 -19.98
N ALA A 76 12.54 -9.33 -20.89
CA ALA A 76 12.36 -9.49 -22.33
C ALA A 76 12.69 -10.93 -22.75
N PHE A 77 13.83 -11.46 -22.29
CA PHE A 77 14.20 -12.86 -22.50
C PHE A 77 13.13 -13.84 -21.99
N ALA A 78 12.61 -13.64 -20.78
CA ALA A 78 11.57 -14.48 -20.19
C ALA A 78 10.28 -14.49 -21.04
N SER A 79 9.89 -13.35 -21.61
CA SER A 79 8.69 -13.25 -22.43
C SER A 79 8.91 -13.81 -23.84
N GLU A 80 10.02 -13.44 -24.47
CA GLU A 80 10.32 -13.76 -25.87
C GLU A 80 10.81 -15.20 -26.06
N GLN A 81 11.70 -15.66 -25.18
CA GLN A 81 12.39 -16.95 -25.31
C GLN A 81 11.72 -18.04 -24.46
N LEU A 82 11.36 -17.72 -23.21
CA LEU A 82 10.71 -18.69 -22.31
C LEU A 82 9.18 -18.73 -22.46
N LYS A 83 8.60 -17.86 -23.30
CA LYS A 83 7.15 -17.76 -23.55
C LYS A 83 6.32 -17.53 -22.28
N LEU A 84 6.91 -16.89 -21.27
CA LEU A 84 6.16 -16.44 -20.10
C LEU A 84 5.24 -15.26 -20.48
N PRO A 85 4.13 -15.04 -19.76
CA PRO A 85 3.20 -13.95 -20.07
C PRO A 85 3.87 -12.57 -20.00
N ASP A 86 3.75 -11.78 -21.07
CA ASP A 86 4.21 -10.39 -21.14
C ASP A 86 3.25 -9.45 -20.37
N ASN A 87 3.26 -9.54 -19.05
CA ASN A 87 2.39 -8.76 -18.17
C ASN A 87 3.12 -7.55 -17.54
N ARG A 88 2.45 -6.84 -16.64
CA ARG A 88 3.01 -5.64 -15.98
C ARG A 88 4.04 -5.95 -14.88
N SER A 89 4.35 -7.22 -14.61
CA SER A 89 5.33 -7.59 -13.59
C SER A 89 6.72 -7.06 -13.93
N TYR A 90 7.46 -6.70 -12.89
CA TYR A 90 8.83 -6.18 -12.96
C TYR A 90 9.02 -4.88 -13.76
N ARG A 91 7.94 -4.14 -14.07
CA ARG A 91 7.99 -2.83 -14.77
C ARG A 91 8.01 -1.61 -13.85
N LEU A 92 7.91 -1.82 -12.53
CA LEU A 92 7.89 -0.76 -11.52
C LEU A 92 9.08 -0.89 -10.58
N TYR A 93 9.63 0.24 -10.19
CA TYR A 93 10.70 0.40 -9.22
C TYR A 93 10.19 1.17 -8.01
N ALA A 94 10.64 0.82 -6.81
CA ALA A 94 10.41 1.63 -5.61
C ALA A 94 11.73 1.69 -4.82
N ASP A 95 12.23 2.90 -4.58
CA ASP A 95 13.40 3.08 -3.73
C ASP A 95 12.99 2.89 -2.26
N LEU A 96 13.50 1.81 -1.67
CA LEU A 96 13.18 1.41 -0.30
C LEU A 96 13.82 2.33 0.75
N LYS A 97 14.89 3.06 0.38
CA LYS A 97 15.76 3.79 1.32
C LYS A 97 16.33 2.94 2.47
N ARG A 98 16.33 1.61 2.30
CA ARG A 98 16.86 0.61 3.23
C ARG A 98 17.38 -0.61 2.45
N PRO A 99 18.30 -1.41 3.00
CA PRO A 99 18.96 -2.47 2.25
C PRO A 99 18.06 -3.65 1.87
N TYR A 100 16.99 -3.94 2.63
CA TYR A 100 16.12 -5.10 2.42
C TYR A 100 14.64 -4.75 2.57
N VAL A 101 13.77 -5.38 1.77
CA VAL A 101 12.31 -5.16 1.84
C VAL A 101 11.70 -5.87 3.05
N VAL A 102 12.11 -7.11 3.29
CA VAL A 102 11.80 -7.97 4.43
C VAL A 102 13.03 -8.82 4.76
N TRP A 103 13.11 -9.31 5.99
CA TRP A 103 14.09 -10.29 6.42
C TRP A 103 13.33 -11.56 6.81
N ASN A 104 13.60 -12.66 6.12
CA ASN A 104 13.05 -13.97 6.48
C ASN A 104 14.17 -14.78 7.13
N VAL A 105 14.00 -15.16 8.39
CA VAL A 105 14.91 -16.05 9.13
C VAL A 105 14.46 -17.50 9.03
#